data_AF-A0A8T3NT21-F1
#
_entry.id   AF-A0A8T3NT21-F1
#
_cell.length_a   1.000
_cell.length_b   1.000
_cell.length_c   1.000
_cell.angle_alpha   90.00
_cell.angle_beta   90.00
_cell.angle_gamma   90.00
#
_symmetry.space_group_name_H-M   'P 1'
#
loop_
_entity.id
_entity.type
_entity.pdbx_description
1 polymer ?
#
loop_
_entity_poly.entity_id
_entity_poly.type
_entity_poly.pdbx_seq_one_letter_code
_entity_poly.pdbx_strand_id
1 'polypeptide(L)'
;MIVVAGAVANKLHNGGEAWVRLSWACGLKRLGYEVFLLEQISPDVCVDTTGQPAVVQDSENLRYFRAVVSQFGFDGHAALITDDGSVVWCPDRPALEAMADGATLLVNISGNLRFAPLLRRFRRRAYIDIDPGYTQFWHAQGALGSAIEDHDSWFTVGENIGRSDCPVPTGGIPWQPV
;
A
#
# COMPACT_ATOMS: atom_id res chain seq x y z
N MET A 1 -1.40 -9.67 13.99
CA MET A 1 -1.67 -9.14 12.65
C MET A 1 -0.63 -8.14 12.15
N ILE A 2 -0.26 -8.26 10.87
CA ILE A 2 0.46 -7.26 10.06
C ILE A 2 -0.49 -6.75 8.98
N VAL A 3 -0.52 -5.44 8.75
CA VAL A 3 -1.28 -4.85 7.63
C VAL A 3 -0.32 -4.57 6.48
N VAL A 4 -0.67 -5.02 5.28
CA VAL A 4 0.08 -4.71 4.06
C VAL A 4 -0.76 -3.75 3.23
N ALA A 5 -0.28 -2.51 3.09
CA ALA A 5 -0.89 -1.53 2.23
C ALA A 5 -0.25 -1.53 0.84
N GLY A 6 -1.06 -1.53 -0.21
CA GLY A 6 -0.59 -1.65 -1.58
C GLY A 6 -1.69 -1.41 -2.62
N ALA A 7 -1.30 -1.26 -3.90
CA ALA A 7 -2.24 -1.01 -5.00
C ALA A 7 -2.49 -2.26 -5.83
N VAL A 8 -3.75 -2.66 -5.93
CA VAL A 8 -4.31 -3.69 -6.81
C VAL A 8 -5.43 -3.06 -7.64
N ALA A 9 -6.43 -2.46 -6.99
CA ALA A 9 -7.57 -1.78 -7.60
C ALA A 9 -7.16 -0.54 -8.42
N ASN A 10 -6.20 0.26 -7.92
CA ASN A 10 -5.65 1.40 -8.67
C ASN A 10 -4.91 0.98 -9.94
N LYS A 11 -4.53 -0.30 -10.04
CA LYS A 11 -3.73 -0.87 -11.12
C LYS A 11 -4.54 -1.95 -11.83
N LEU A 12 -5.77 -1.60 -12.22
CA LEU A 12 -6.71 -2.46 -12.91
C LEU A 12 -6.03 -3.24 -14.04
N HIS A 13 -6.18 -4.58 -14.03
CA HIS A 13 -5.62 -5.53 -14.99
C HIS A 13 -4.09 -5.55 -15.11
N ASN A 14 -3.36 -4.91 -14.20
CA ASN A 14 -1.91 -5.03 -14.15
C ASN A 14 -1.49 -6.16 -13.21
N GLY A 15 -1.22 -7.34 -13.79
CA GLY A 15 -0.81 -8.51 -13.04
C GLY A 15 0.55 -8.36 -12.33
N GLY A 16 1.48 -7.58 -12.90
CA GLY A 16 2.78 -7.30 -12.27
C GLY A 16 2.63 -6.45 -11.01
N GLU A 17 1.82 -5.39 -11.10
CA GLU A 17 1.53 -4.53 -9.95
C GLU A 17 0.84 -5.32 -8.84
N ALA A 18 -0.20 -6.09 -9.17
CA ALA A 18 -0.89 -6.94 -8.21
C ALA A 18 0.06 -7.97 -7.56
N TRP A 19 0.86 -8.68 -8.37
CA TRP A 19 1.76 -9.72 -7.88
C TRP A 19 2.83 -9.16 -6.94
N VAL A 20 3.42 -8.00 -7.24
CA VAL A 20 4.40 -7.38 -6.33
C VAL A 20 3.81 -7.22 -4.94
N ARG A 21 2.59 -6.69 -4.78
CA ARG A 21 1.99 -6.45 -3.45
C ARG A 21 1.56 -7.74 -2.77
N LEU A 22 0.96 -8.65 -3.53
CA LEU A 22 0.50 -9.94 -3.01
C LEU A 22 1.67 -10.85 -2.62
N SER A 23 2.81 -10.78 -3.30
CA SER A 23 3.99 -11.60 -2.96
C SER A 23 4.49 -11.32 -1.54
N TRP A 24 4.48 -10.05 -1.12
CA TRP A 24 4.79 -9.63 0.24
C TRP A 24 3.76 -10.15 1.25
N ALA A 25 2.47 -9.93 0.98
CA ALA A 25 1.41 -10.36 1.88
C ALA A 25 1.36 -11.90 2.03
N CYS A 26 1.46 -12.64 0.92
CA CYS A 26 1.55 -14.09 0.92
C CYS A 26 2.83 -14.58 1.60
N GLY A 27 3.98 -13.92 1.38
CA GLY A 27 5.24 -14.23 2.04
C GLY A 27 5.12 -14.14 3.57
N LEU A 28 4.54 -13.05 4.08
CA LEU A 28 4.28 -12.87 5.50
C LEU A 28 3.31 -13.92 6.06
N LYS A 29 2.26 -14.30 5.33
CA LYS A 29 1.39 -15.43 5.72
C LYS A 29 2.17 -16.75 5.83
N ARG A 30 3.06 -17.03 4.87
CA ARG A 30 3.91 -18.24 4.89
C ARG A 30 4.90 -18.27 6.06
N LEU A 31 5.28 -17.10 6.57
CA LEU A 31 6.08 -16.97 7.79
C LEU A 31 5.25 -17.14 9.09
N GLY A 32 3.95 -17.38 8.98
CA GLY A 32 3.07 -17.64 10.12
C GLY A 32 2.38 -16.40 10.68
N TYR A 33 2.48 -15.23 10.02
CA TYR A 33 1.76 -14.04 10.44
C TYR A 33 0.32 -14.05 9.94
N GLU A 34 -0.58 -13.52 10.78
CA GLU A 34 -1.88 -13.04 10.34
C GLU A 34 -1.70 -11.75 9.54
N VAL A 35 -2.22 -11.71 8.31
CA VAL A 35 -2.01 -10.60 7.38
C VAL A 35 -3.33 -10.06 6.88
N PHE A 36 -3.46 -8.73 6.88
CA PHE A 36 -4.60 -8.00 6.34
C PHE A 36 -4.14 -7.09 5.19
N LEU A 37 -4.82 -7.14 4.05
CA LEU A 37 -4.54 -6.27 2.90
C LEU A 37 -5.36 -4.99 3.00
N LEU A 38 -4.74 -3.84 2.78
CA LEU A 38 -5.43 -2.56 2.76
C LEU A 38 -5.06 -1.80 1.49
N GLU A 39 -6.06 -1.35 0.74
CA GLU A 39 -5.82 -0.47 -0.39
C GLU A 39 -6.60 0.84 -0.23
N GLN A 40 -5.92 1.95 -0.50
CA GLN A 40 -6.54 3.24 -0.73
C GLN A 40 -6.63 3.48 -2.24
N ILE A 41 -7.86 3.57 -2.77
CA ILE A 41 -8.14 3.82 -4.19
C ILE A 41 -8.51 5.27 -4.44
N SER A 42 -7.98 5.82 -5.54
CA SER A 42 -8.45 7.11 -6.05
C SER A 42 -9.73 6.93 -6.88
N PRO A 43 -10.84 7.61 -6.57
CA PRO A 43 -12.05 7.54 -7.39
C PRO A 43 -11.83 7.93 -8.86
N ASP A 44 -10.85 8.80 -9.14
CA ASP A 44 -10.56 9.31 -10.49
C ASP A 44 -10.02 8.23 -11.45
N VAL A 45 -9.52 7.11 -10.93
CA VAL A 45 -9.04 5.99 -11.75
C VAL A 45 -10.11 4.91 -11.98
N CYS A 46 -11.32 5.12 -11.45
CA CYS A 46 -12.39 4.13 -11.52
C CYS A 46 -13.11 4.15 -12.86
N VAL A 47 -13.24 2.98 -13.48
CA VAL A 47 -13.91 2.82 -14.77
C VAL A 47 -14.93 1.67 -14.76
N ASP A 48 -15.93 1.73 -15.64
CA ASP A 48 -16.88 0.65 -15.90
C ASP A 48 -16.33 -0.38 -16.92
N THR A 49 -17.14 -1.41 -17.22
CA THR A 49 -16.79 -2.47 -18.20
C THR A 49 -16.40 -1.96 -19.59
N THR A 50 -16.79 -0.74 -19.94
CA THR A 50 -16.52 -0.11 -21.25
C THR A 50 -15.34 0.86 -21.18
N GLY A 51 -14.72 1.01 -20.01
CA GLY A 51 -13.60 1.93 -19.78
C GLY A 51 -14.02 3.37 -19.55
N GLN A 52 -15.31 3.66 -19.35
CA GLN A 52 -15.78 5.01 -19.02
C GLN A 52 -15.69 5.28 -17.52
N PRO A 53 -15.49 6.54 -17.08
CA PRO A 53 -15.45 6.88 -15.66
C PRO A 53 -16.67 6.38 -14.90
N ALA A 54 -16.45 5.77 -13.74
CA ALA A 54 -17.50 5.18 -12.91
C ALA A 54 -17.31 5.50 -11.44
N VAL A 55 -18.41 5.49 -10.69
CA VAL A 55 -18.35 5.52 -9.22
C VAL A 55 -17.70 4.23 -8.71
N VAL A 56 -16.93 4.32 -7.62
CA VAL A 56 -16.09 3.22 -7.14
C VAL A 56 -16.90 1.93 -6.89
N GLN A 57 -18.13 2.07 -6.37
CA GLN A 57 -19.03 0.95 -6.06
C GLN A 57 -19.41 0.11 -7.28
N ASP A 58 -19.49 0.71 -8.46
CA ASP A 58 -19.89 0.05 -9.71
C ASP A 58 -18.69 -0.25 -10.64
N SER A 59 -17.47 0.12 -10.21
CA SER A 59 -16.27 0.06 -11.03
C SER A 59 -15.73 -1.36 -11.28
N GLU A 60 -15.07 -1.55 -12.42
CA GLU A 60 -14.20 -2.70 -12.69
C GLU A 60 -13.08 -2.81 -11.66
N ASN A 61 -12.57 -1.68 -11.15
CA ASN A 61 -11.50 -1.64 -10.16
C ASN A 61 -11.88 -2.39 -8.88
N LEU A 62 -13.09 -2.15 -8.34
CA LEU A 62 -13.59 -2.88 -7.18
C LEU A 62 -13.80 -4.36 -7.49
N ARG A 63 -14.36 -4.71 -8.66
CA ARG A 63 -14.56 -6.11 -9.05
C ARG A 63 -13.23 -6.85 -9.19
N TYR A 64 -12.25 -6.22 -9.83
CA TYR A 64 -10.89 -6.74 -9.98
C TYR A 64 -10.22 -6.93 -8.63
N PHE A 65 -10.28 -5.93 -7.73
CA PHE A 65 -9.76 -6.04 -6.37
C PHE A 65 -10.33 -7.27 -5.65
N ARG A 66 -11.66 -7.42 -5.63
CA ARG A 66 -12.35 -8.55 -4.98
C ARG A 66 -11.94 -9.90 -5.56
N ALA A 67 -11.87 -10.00 -6.89
CA ALA A 67 -11.45 -11.22 -7.58
C ALA A 67 -10.02 -11.61 -7.22
N VAL A 68 -9.10 -10.64 -7.24
CA VAL A 68 -7.69 -10.85 -6.92
C VAL A 68 -7.52 -11.25 -5.44
N VAL A 69 -8.05 -10.48 -4.49
CA VAL A 69 -7.86 -10.81 -3.06
C VAL A 69 -8.46 -12.16 -2.69
N SER A 70 -9.59 -12.54 -3.29
CA SER A 70 -10.19 -13.87 -3.09
C SER A 70 -9.31 -14.98 -3.66
N GLN A 71 -8.80 -14.81 -4.88
CA GLN A 71 -7.89 -15.79 -5.52
C GLN A 71 -6.64 -16.08 -4.68
N PHE A 72 -6.13 -15.09 -3.94
CA PHE A 72 -4.96 -15.23 -3.06
C PHE A 72 -5.31 -15.55 -1.60
N GLY A 73 -6.59 -15.83 -1.30
CA GLY A 73 -7.04 -16.28 0.02
C GLY A 73 -7.02 -15.19 1.08
N PHE A 74 -7.40 -13.97 0.70
CA PHE A 74 -7.59 -12.82 1.59
C PHE A 74 -9.07 -12.45 1.78
N ASP A 75 -9.98 -13.38 1.50
CA ASP A 75 -11.40 -13.23 1.83
C ASP A 75 -11.55 -12.94 3.33
N GLY A 76 -12.29 -11.86 3.64
CA GLY A 76 -12.46 -11.35 5.01
C GLY A 76 -11.22 -10.70 5.64
N HIS A 77 -10.09 -10.64 4.93
CA HIS A 77 -8.81 -10.09 5.40
C HIS A 77 -8.26 -9.03 4.45
N ALA A 78 -9.16 -8.30 3.79
CA ALA A 78 -8.81 -7.25 2.86
C ALA A 78 -9.85 -6.11 2.94
N ALA A 79 -9.39 -4.87 2.75
CA ALA A 79 -10.25 -3.68 2.70
C ALA A 79 -9.86 -2.75 1.56
N LEU A 80 -10.87 -2.02 1.06
CA LEU A 80 -10.70 -0.95 0.09
C LEU A 80 -11.33 0.33 0.63
N ILE A 81 -10.55 1.41 0.69
CA ILE A 81 -11.00 2.74 1.11
C ILE A 81 -10.71 3.78 0.02
N THR A 82 -11.40 4.91 0.02
CA THR A 82 -11.10 6.06 -0.84
C THR A 82 -10.16 7.06 -0.17
N ASP A 83 -9.75 8.09 -0.93
CA ASP A 83 -8.82 9.13 -0.47
C ASP A 83 -9.29 9.93 0.76
N ASP A 84 -10.60 10.05 0.94
CA ASP A 84 -11.23 10.67 2.12
C ASP A 84 -11.41 9.68 3.29
N GLY A 85 -10.96 8.43 3.13
CA GLY A 85 -11.08 7.37 4.11
C GLY A 85 -12.48 6.74 4.19
N SER A 86 -13.37 7.01 3.22
CA SER A 86 -14.64 6.28 3.12
C SER A 86 -14.37 4.81 2.76
N VAL A 87 -15.05 3.90 3.45
CA VAL A 87 -14.92 2.47 3.19
C VAL A 87 -15.75 2.11 1.96
N VAL A 88 -15.10 1.55 0.95
CA VAL A 88 -15.74 1.02 -0.27
C VAL A 88 -16.11 -0.44 -0.06
N TRP A 89 -15.19 -1.20 0.53
CA TRP A 89 -15.37 -2.62 0.77
C TRP A 89 -14.69 -3.00 2.09
N CYS A 90 -15.43 -3.79 2.87
CA CYS A 90 -15.25 -4.24 4.26
C CYS A 90 -13.84 -4.18 4.89
N PRO A 91 -13.74 -4.09 6.23
CA PRO A 91 -14.83 -3.96 7.20
C PRO A 91 -15.31 -2.51 7.28
N ASP A 92 -16.31 -2.22 8.12
CA ASP A 92 -16.74 -0.84 8.35
C ASP A 92 -15.63 0.03 8.98
N ARG A 93 -15.86 1.35 9.01
CA ARG A 93 -14.86 2.31 9.46
C ARG A 93 -14.40 2.07 10.91
N PRO A 94 -15.29 1.86 11.91
CA PRO A 94 -14.86 1.55 13.27
C PRO A 94 -14.02 0.28 13.40
N ALA A 95 -14.40 -0.80 12.69
CA ALA A 95 -13.62 -2.04 12.71
C ALA A 95 -12.26 -1.86 12.03
N LEU A 96 -12.18 -1.10 10.94
CA LEU A 96 -10.93 -0.77 10.26
C LEU A 96 -9.99 0.05 11.17
N GLU A 97 -10.54 1.02 11.90
CA GLU A 97 -9.77 1.81 12.86
C GLU A 97 -9.25 0.98 14.04
N ALA A 98 -10.10 0.11 14.61
CA ALA A 98 -9.69 -0.81 15.68
C ALA A 98 -8.63 -1.82 15.19
N MET A 99 -8.75 -2.29 13.95
CA MET A 99 -7.77 -3.14 13.27
C MET A 99 -6.42 -2.43 13.16
N ALA A 100 -6.41 -1.15 12.76
CA ALA A 100 -5.20 -0.34 12.68
C ALA A 100 -4.56 -0.07 14.05
N ASP A 101 -5.37 0.25 15.07
CA ASP A 101 -4.90 0.46 16.45
C ASP A 101 -4.26 -0.82 17.04
N GLY A 102 -4.81 -1.99 16.73
CA GLY A 102 -4.33 -3.29 17.20
C GLY A 102 -3.21 -3.92 16.35
N ALA A 103 -2.93 -3.38 15.16
CA ALA A 103 -1.93 -3.94 14.26
C ALA A 103 -0.51 -3.79 14.84
N THR A 104 0.31 -4.83 14.69
CA THR A 104 1.69 -4.81 15.17
C THR A 104 2.60 -3.96 14.27
N LEU A 105 2.31 -3.96 12.98
CA LEU A 105 3.07 -3.28 11.93
C LEU A 105 2.17 -3.00 10.72
N LEU A 106 2.31 -1.79 10.17
CA LEU A 106 1.94 -1.48 8.80
C LEU A 106 3.17 -1.63 7.90
N VAL A 107 3.05 -2.44 6.85
CA VAL A 107 3.97 -2.51 5.72
C VAL A 107 3.32 -1.71 4.58
N ASN A 108 3.75 -0.47 4.39
CA ASN A 108 3.18 0.45 3.41
C ASN A 108 4.04 0.46 2.13
N ILE A 109 3.65 -0.36 1.16
CA ILE A 109 4.40 -0.51 -0.09
C ILE A 109 4.17 0.72 -0.96
N SER A 110 5.26 1.35 -1.39
CA SER A 110 5.30 2.62 -2.14
C SER A 110 4.57 3.79 -1.46
N GLY A 111 4.23 3.68 -0.17
CA GLY A 111 3.46 4.70 0.55
C GLY A 111 2.00 4.82 0.08
N ASN A 112 1.39 3.71 -0.34
CA ASN A 112 0.06 3.69 -0.93
C ASN A 112 -1.08 4.02 0.04
N LEU A 113 -0.92 3.74 1.35
CA LEU A 113 -1.82 4.31 2.35
C LEU A 113 -1.35 5.73 2.70
N ARG A 114 -2.18 6.72 2.35
CA ARG A 114 -1.92 8.16 2.53
C ARG A 114 -2.94 8.86 3.43
N PHE A 115 -4.11 8.25 3.66
CA PHE A 115 -5.16 8.82 4.49
C PHE A 115 -4.70 8.95 5.95
N ALA A 116 -4.22 10.16 6.31
CA ALA A 116 -3.53 10.44 7.56
C ALA A 116 -4.29 10.00 8.83
N PRO A 117 -5.63 10.17 8.94
CA PRO A 117 -6.36 9.73 10.13
C PRO A 117 -6.31 8.22 10.37
N LEU A 118 -6.14 7.39 9.34
CA LEU A 118 -5.95 5.96 9.49
C LEU A 118 -4.46 5.60 9.61
N LEU A 119 -3.60 6.21 8.77
CA LEU A 119 -2.16 5.96 8.78
C LEU A 119 -1.54 6.18 10.17
N ARG A 120 -1.95 7.23 10.87
CA ARG A 120 -1.41 7.59 12.20
C ARG A 120 -1.86 6.69 13.34
N ARG A 121 -2.82 5.79 13.11
CA ARG A 121 -3.28 4.82 14.11
C ARG A 121 -2.33 3.66 14.28
N PHE A 122 -1.58 3.34 13.23
CA PHE A 122 -0.56 2.30 13.27
C PHE A 122 0.60 2.72 14.17
N ARG A 123 0.88 1.92 15.21
CA ARG A 123 1.99 2.17 16.14
C ARG A 123 3.37 2.06 15.48
N ARG A 124 3.50 1.24 14.43
CA ARG A 124 4.74 1.04 13.67
C ARG A 124 4.41 1.01 12.19
N ARG A 125 5.12 1.83 11.40
CA ARG A 125 4.89 2.01 9.96
C ARG A 125 6.21 1.86 9.23
N ALA A 126 6.33 0.81 8.43
CA ALA A 126 7.45 0.58 7.54
C ALA A 126 7.06 1.04 6.13
N TYR A 127 7.81 1.99 5.57
CA TYR A 127 7.74 2.31 4.14
C TYR A 127 8.58 1.30 3.37
N ILE A 128 8.03 0.74 2.29
CA ILE A 128 8.79 -0.13 1.37
C ILE A 128 8.90 0.54 0.01
N ASP A 129 10.11 0.94 -0.35
CA ASP A 129 10.47 1.39 -1.69
C ASP A 129 10.71 0.19 -2.61
N ILE A 130 9.93 0.12 -3.68
CA ILE A 130 10.06 -0.89 -4.73
C ILE A 130 10.48 -0.28 -6.08
N ASP A 131 10.76 1.02 -6.10
CA ASP A 131 11.15 1.79 -7.29
C ASP A 131 12.47 2.56 -7.03
N PRO A 132 13.56 1.85 -6.67
CA PRO A 132 14.82 2.47 -6.29
C PRO A 132 15.37 3.35 -7.40
N GLY A 133 15.85 4.54 -7.02
CA GLY A 133 16.17 5.64 -7.92
C GLY A 133 15.00 6.60 -8.05
N TYR A 134 13.84 6.14 -8.53
CA TYR A 134 12.67 7.01 -8.74
C TYR A 134 12.16 7.60 -7.43
N THR A 135 11.93 6.78 -6.41
CA THR A 135 11.46 7.23 -5.09
C THR A 135 12.36 8.32 -4.50
N GLN A 136 13.67 8.14 -4.62
CA GLN A 136 14.67 9.07 -4.10
C GLN A 136 14.69 10.39 -4.89
N PHE A 137 14.63 10.33 -6.22
CA PHE A 137 14.58 11.54 -7.04
C PHE A 137 13.28 12.32 -6.84
N TRP A 138 12.13 11.63 -6.76
CA TRP A 138 10.85 12.28 -6.46
C TRP A 138 10.83 12.89 -5.06
N HIS A 139 11.44 12.23 -4.07
CA HIS A 139 11.60 12.83 -2.76
C HIS A 139 12.49 14.09 -2.81
N ALA A 140 13.63 14.04 -3.49
CA ALA A 140 14.52 15.19 -3.64
C ALA A 140 13.85 16.39 -4.34
N GLN A 141 12.83 16.12 -5.16
CA GLN A 141 11.99 17.14 -5.82
C GLN A 141 10.81 17.63 -4.95
N GLY A 142 10.60 17.04 -3.76
CA GLY A 142 9.46 17.34 -2.89
C GLY A 142 8.13 16.73 -3.35
N ALA A 143 8.14 15.83 -4.34
CA ALA A 143 6.92 15.28 -4.95
C ALA A 143 6.21 14.23 -4.09
N LEU A 144 6.90 13.65 -3.10
CA LEU A 144 6.36 12.58 -2.26
C LEU A 144 5.73 13.08 -0.95
N GLY A 145 6.16 14.23 -0.44
CA GLY A 145 5.63 14.83 0.79
C GLY A 145 5.46 13.83 1.94
N SER A 146 4.29 13.85 2.58
CA SER A 146 3.97 12.99 3.72
C SER A 146 3.94 11.49 3.41
N ALA A 147 3.96 11.08 2.13
CA ALA A 147 3.96 9.67 1.75
C ALA A 147 5.19 8.91 2.26
N ILE A 148 6.28 9.63 2.58
CA ILE A 148 7.49 9.08 3.15
C ILE A 148 7.63 9.47 4.63
N GLU A 149 7.39 10.74 4.97
CA GLU A 149 7.73 11.32 6.27
C GLU A 149 6.92 10.74 7.45
N ASP A 150 5.71 10.24 7.21
CA ASP A 150 4.83 9.69 8.24
C ASP A 150 5.17 8.24 8.65
N HIS A 151 6.38 7.75 8.38
CA HIS A 151 6.83 6.38 8.68
C HIS A 151 7.92 6.34 9.76
N ASP A 152 8.10 5.18 10.39
CA ASP A 152 9.06 4.95 11.47
C ASP A 152 10.33 4.22 10.98
N SER A 153 10.25 3.57 9.83
CA SER A 153 11.35 2.82 9.21
C SER A 153 11.17 2.78 7.69
N TRP A 154 12.28 2.82 6.96
CA TRP A 154 12.28 2.89 5.50
C TRP A 154 13.16 1.79 4.93
N PHE A 155 12.54 0.94 4.12
CA PHE A 155 13.22 -0.14 3.43
C PHE A 155 13.18 0.09 1.92
N THR A 156 14.15 -0.46 1.20
CA THR A 156 14.20 -0.40 -0.26
C THR A 156 14.73 -1.70 -0.84
N VAL A 157 14.21 -2.11 -2.00
CA VAL A 157 14.80 -3.18 -2.81
C VAL A 157 16.10 -2.76 -3.51
N GLY A 158 16.42 -1.46 -3.51
CA GLY A 158 17.68 -0.93 -4.00
C GLY A 158 18.82 -1.16 -3.02
N GLU A 159 19.44 -2.35 -3.04
CA GLU A 159 20.47 -2.78 -2.07
C GLU A 159 21.69 -1.84 -1.94
N ASN A 160 21.95 -1.01 -2.95
CA ASN A 160 23.05 -0.06 -2.93
C ASN A 160 22.68 1.32 -2.33
N ILE A 161 21.40 1.64 -2.18
CA ILE A 161 20.98 2.96 -1.69
C ILE A 161 21.49 3.17 -0.27
N GLY A 162 22.10 4.34 -0.03
CA GLY A 162 22.70 4.70 1.26
C GLY A 162 24.14 4.22 1.45
N ARG A 163 24.70 3.41 0.54
CA ARG A 163 26.14 3.09 0.53
C ARG A 163 26.95 4.28 0.04
N SER A 164 28.20 4.38 0.49
CA SER A 164 29.11 5.50 0.14
C SER A 164 29.45 5.58 -1.34
N ASP A 165 29.35 4.48 -2.08
CA ASP A 165 29.62 4.36 -3.51
C ASP A 165 28.36 4.47 -4.38
N CYS A 166 27.17 4.64 -3.78
CA CYS A 166 25.92 4.84 -4.51
C CYS A 166 25.60 6.33 -4.67
N PRO A 167 25.52 6.85 -5.91
CA PRO A 167 25.28 8.28 -6.15
C PRO A 167 23.80 8.69 -6.00
N VAL A 168 22.88 7.75 -5.78
CA VAL A 168 21.45 8.05 -5.63
C VAL A 168 21.22 8.80 -4.31
N PRO A 169 20.57 9.98 -4.34
CA PRO A 169 20.39 10.78 -3.13
C PRO A 169 19.48 10.07 -2.13
N THR A 170 19.84 10.03 -0.84
CA THR A 170 18.97 9.39 0.16
C THR A 170 17.84 10.31 0.65
N GLY A 171 17.96 11.62 0.44
CA GLY A 171 17.05 12.62 1.00
C GLY A 171 17.16 12.75 2.53
N GLY A 172 18.25 12.25 3.14
CA GLY A 172 18.41 12.22 4.60
C GLY A 172 17.67 11.04 5.27
N ILE A 173 17.04 10.17 4.49
CA ILE A 173 16.33 8.99 5.01
C ILE A 173 17.32 7.85 5.22
N PRO A 174 17.25 7.16 6.38
CA PRO A 174 18.08 5.99 6.67
C PRO A 174 17.50 4.74 6.00
N TRP A 175 17.62 4.65 4.67
CA TRP A 175 17.17 3.50 3.89
C TRP A 175 17.91 2.21 4.29
N GLN A 176 17.14 1.14 4.48
CA GLN A 176 17.66 -0.21 4.75
C GLN A 176 17.31 -1.15 3.59
N PRO A 177 18.23 -2.03 3.15
CA PRO A 177 17.86 -3.09 2.21
C PRO A 177 16.84 -4.05 2.84
N VAL A 178 15.94 -4.58 2.01
CA VAL A 178 14.98 -5.64 2.37
C VAL A 178 15.67 -7.01 2.39
#